data_AF-A0A7X2NKB7-F1
#
_entry.id   AF-A0A7X2NKB7-F1
#
_cell.length_a   1.000
_cell.length_b   1.000
_cell.length_c   1.000
_cell.angle_alpha   90.00
_cell.angle_beta   90.00
_cell.angle_gamma   90.00
#
_symmetry.space_group_name_H-M   'P 1'
#
loop_
_entity.id
_entity.type
_entity.pdbx_description
1 polymer ?
#
loop_
_entity_poly.entity_id
_entity_poly.type
_entity_poly.pdbx_seq_one_letter_code
_entity_poly.pdbx_strand_id
1 'polypeptide(L)'
;MRTKETLFAFENIQTLLQYLYMDPDHCVKVDNDVTTLQIRMEEDGRFFARNLLFPDHPELNYTQEMTVPAMLSIIEQLKGKAPEQFPHAFQNRWEEIDSMTSMNLSLNKFNQR
;
A
#
# COMPACT_ATOMS: atom_id res chain seq x y z
N MET A 1 19.21 -3.54 12.91
CA MET A 1 20.22 -4.48 12.34
C MET A 1 19.64 -5.04 11.05
N ARG A 2 20.42 -5.17 9.96
CA ARG A 2 19.92 -5.76 8.70
C ARG A 2 19.75 -7.27 8.88
N THR A 3 18.60 -7.84 8.53
CA THR A 3 18.32 -9.28 8.65
C THR A 3 17.92 -9.88 7.30
N LYS A 4 18.04 -11.21 7.17
CA LYS A 4 17.57 -11.94 5.98
C LYS A 4 16.05 -11.84 5.83
N GLU A 5 15.33 -11.85 6.94
CA GLU A 5 13.87 -11.66 6.96
C GLU A 5 13.47 -10.32 6.35
N THR A 6 14.13 -9.22 6.74
CA THR A 6 13.87 -7.90 6.13
C THR A 6 14.20 -7.89 4.64
N LEU A 7 15.26 -8.59 4.21
CA LEU A 7 15.65 -8.66 2.80
C LEU A 7 14.56 -9.34 1.95
N PHE A 8 14.01 -10.47 2.41
CA PHE A 8 12.91 -11.15 1.70
C PHE A 8 11.61 -10.36 1.76
N ALA A 9 11.38 -9.60 2.85
CA ALA A 9 10.20 -8.76 2.97
C ALA A 9 10.19 -7.58 1.97
N PHE A 10 11.30 -7.27 1.28
CA PHE A 10 11.31 -6.25 0.23
C PHE A 10 10.42 -6.59 -0.96
N GLU A 11 10.14 -7.86 -1.21
CA GLU A 11 9.17 -8.28 -2.23
C GLU A 11 7.77 -7.75 -1.93
N ASN A 12 7.38 -7.71 -0.65
CA ASN A 12 6.12 -7.11 -0.24
C ASN A 12 6.13 -5.59 -0.39
N ILE A 13 7.26 -4.93 -0.06
CA ILE A 13 7.39 -3.48 -0.27
C ILE A 13 7.28 -3.14 -1.76
N GLN A 14 7.95 -3.91 -2.63
CA GLN A 14 7.84 -3.75 -4.07
C GLN A 14 6.38 -3.83 -4.54
N THR A 15 5.64 -4.82 -4.06
CA THR A 15 4.23 -5.03 -4.39
C THR A 15 3.36 -3.87 -3.91
N LEU A 16 3.58 -3.38 -2.67
CA LEU A 16 2.89 -2.19 -2.15
C LEU A 16 3.12 -0.96 -3.02
N LEU A 17 4.37 -0.71 -3.42
CA LEU A 17 4.73 0.42 -4.28
C LEU A 17 4.09 0.31 -5.65
N GLN A 18 4.12 -0.88 -6.26
CA GLN A 18 3.48 -1.15 -7.55
C GLN A 18 1.97 -0.93 -7.47
N TYR A 19 1.32 -1.40 -6.40
CA TYR A 19 -0.10 -1.16 -6.16
C TYR A 19 -0.45 0.32 -6.05
N LEU A 20 0.31 1.09 -5.27
CA LEU A 20 0.04 2.52 -5.10
C LEU A 20 0.34 3.33 -6.36
N TYR A 21 1.25 2.86 -7.22
CA TYR A 21 1.66 3.57 -8.43
C TYR A 21 0.76 3.30 -9.64
N MET A 22 0.18 2.11 -9.75
CA MET A 22 -0.51 1.67 -10.96
C MET A 22 -1.82 2.41 -11.25
N ASP A 23 -2.43 3.06 -10.26
CA ASP A 23 -3.68 3.81 -10.40
C ASP A 23 -3.72 4.97 -9.39
N PRO A 24 -4.07 6.20 -9.80
CA PRO A 24 -4.11 7.36 -8.90
C PRO A 24 -5.15 7.25 -7.78
N ASP A 25 -6.18 6.41 -7.94
CA ASP A 25 -7.20 6.15 -6.92
C ASP A 25 -6.76 5.07 -5.91
N HIS A 26 -5.65 4.37 -6.18
CA HIS A 26 -5.14 3.37 -5.24
C HIS A 26 -4.55 4.02 -4.00
N CYS A 27 -5.02 3.50 -2.86
CA CYS A 27 -4.58 3.94 -1.55
C CYS A 27 -4.66 2.79 -0.54
N VAL A 28 -3.98 2.96 0.58
CA VAL A 28 -4.06 2.05 1.74
C VAL A 28 -4.50 2.82 2.96
N LYS A 29 -5.35 2.20 3.78
CA LYS A 29 -5.81 2.77 5.06
C LYS A 29 -5.08 2.12 6.22
N VAL A 30 -4.40 2.93 7.02
CA VAL A 30 -3.57 2.47 8.14
C VAL A 30 -3.95 3.21 9.40
N ASP A 31 -3.92 2.53 10.53
CA ASP A 31 -4.23 3.12 11.82
C ASP A 31 -2.92 3.46 12.53
N ASN A 32 -2.82 4.69 13.05
CA ASN A 32 -1.66 5.19 13.78
C ASN A 32 -1.95 5.37 15.28
N ASP A 33 -2.87 4.54 15.81
CA ASP A 33 -3.42 4.58 17.18
C ASP A 33 -4.25 5.83 17.53
N VAL A 34 -4.18 6.89 16.73
CA VAL A 34 -4.95 8.14 16.93
C VAL A 34 -6.08 8.26 15.91
N THR A 35 -5.79 7.92 14.65
CA THR A 35 -6.71 8.06 13.52
C THR A 35 -6.38 7.04 12.43
N THR A 36 -7.26 6.94 11.45
CA THR A 36 -6.99 6.25 10.20
C THR A 36 -6.42 7.25 9.19
N LEU A 37 -5.23 6.94 8.66
CA LEU A 37 -4.61 7.64 7.54
C LEU A 37 -4.89 6.88 6.25
N GLN A 38 -5.32 7.60 5.22
CA GLN A 38 -5.36 7.09 3.84
C GLN A 38 -4.09 7.56 3.13
N ILE A 39 -3.24 6.61 2.74
CA ILE A 39 -1.95 6.88 2.09
C ILE A 39 -2.06 6.55 0.60
N ARG A 40 -1.65 7.50 -0.24
CA ARG A 40 -1.53 7.36 -1.71
C ARG A 40 -0.14 7.77 -2.18
N MET A 41 0.19 7.45 -3.43
CA MET A 41 1.45 7.80 -4.09
C MET A 41 1.18 8.67 -5.32
N GLU A 42 2.04 9.64 -5.60
CA GLU A 42 2.05 10.39 -6.86
C GLU A 42 3.01 9.76 -7.88
N GLU A 43 2.87 10.16 -9.16
CA GLU A 43 3.70 9.65 -10.26
C GLU A 43 5.20 9.88 -10.08
N ASP A 44 5.59 10.89 -9.31
CA ASP A 44 7.01 11.17 -8.98
C ASP A 44 7.53 10.40 -7.76
N GLY A 45 6.68 9.55 -7.17
CA GLY A 45 6.99 8.71 -6.03
C GLY A 45 6.92 9.40 -4.67
N ARG A 46 6.38 10.62 -4.59
CA ARG A 46 6.01 11.23 -3.31
C ARG A 46 4.76 10.57 -2.75
N PHE A 47 4.72 10.46 -1.42
CA PHE A 47 3.58 9.91 -0.69
C PHE A 47 2.82 11.02 0.03
N PHE A 48 1.51 10.87 0.06
CA PHE A 48 0.60 11.78 0.74
C PHE A 48 -0.34 11.00 1.63
N ALA A 49 -0.61 11.54 2.81
CA ALA A 49 -1.52 10.97 3.78
C ALA A 49 -2.68 11.93 4.06
N ARG A 50 -3.91 11.43 3.92
CA ARG A 50 -5.12 12.13 4.35
C ARG A 50 -5.55 11.59 5.71
N ASN A 51 -5.76 12.49 6.66
CA ASN A 51 -6.32 12.13 7.97
C ASN A 51 -7.83 12.02 7.85
N LEU A 52 -8.39 10.81 7.98
CA LEU A 52 -9.82 10.58 7.79
C LEU A 52 -10.68 11.15 8.93
N LEU A 53 -10.10 11.48 10.08
CA LEU A 53 -10.79 12.18 11.17
C LEU A 53 -10.97 13.68 10.87
N PHE A 54 -10.12 14.26 10.03
CA PHE A 54 -10.20 15.66 9.63
C PHE A 54 -10.16 15.80 8.10
N PRO A 55 -11.24 15.40 7.41
CA PRO A 55 -11.27 15.32 5.95
C PRO A 55 -11.13 16.69 5.25
N ASP A 56 -11.43 17.78 5.97
CA ASP A 56 -11.33 19.15 5.44
C ASP A 56 -9.88 19.69 5.47
N HIS A 57 -8.96 19.02 6.17
CA HIS A 57 -7.56 19.40 6.15
C HIS A 57 -6.86 18.89 4.90
N PRO A 58 -5.90 19.66 4.36
CA PRO A 58 -5.11 19.22 3.22
C PRO A 58 -4.30 17.96 3.57
N GLU A 59 -3.97 17.20 2.54
CA GLU A 59 -3.09 16.04 2.68
C GLU A 59 -1.69 16.48 3.15
N LEU A 60 -1.09 15.64 3.98
CA LEU A 60 0.25 15.85 4.48
C LEU A 60 1.24 15.12 3.58
N ASN A 61 2.38 15.76 3.28
CA ASN A 61 3.49 15.05 2.64
C ASN A 61 4.02 14.00 3.62
N TYR A 62 3.86 12.73 3.26
CA TYR A 62 4.15 11.58 4.09
C TYR A 62 5.39 10.81 3.61
N THR A 63 6.11 11.35 2.62
CA THR A 63 7.23 10.68 1.96
C THR A 63 8.34 10.29 2.93
N GLN A 64 8.66 11.15 3.91
CA GLN A 64 9.72 10.89 4.88
C GLN A 64 9.35 9.79 5.89
N GLU A 65 8.05 9.56 6.11
CA GLU A 65 7.54 8.54 7.01
C GLU A 65 7.52 7.14 6.37
N MET A 66 7.56 7.07 5.04
CA MET A 66 7.56 5.82 4.25
C MET A 66 8.94 5.13 4.25
N THR A 67 9.50 4.94 5.45
CA THR A 67 10.70 4.15 5.67
C THR A 67 10.41 2.65 5.50
N VAL A 68 11.44 1.84 5.28
CA VAL A 68 11.30 0.37 5.17
C VAL A 68 10.52 -0.24 6.36
N PRO A 69 10.85 0.04 7.63
CA PRO A 69 10.08 -0.50 8.75
C PRO A 69 8.61 -0.03 8.76
N ALA A 70 8.36 1.22 8.40
CA ALA A 70 6.99 1.75 8.33
C ALA A 70 6.18 1.02 7.25
N MET A 71 6.73 0.86 6.04
CA MET A 71 6.06 0.12 4.96
C MET A 71 5.77 -1.34 5.34
N LEU A 72 6.72 -2.02 6.00
CA LEU A 72 6.48 -3.37 6.50
C LEU A 72 5.38 -3.40 7.57
N SER A 73 5.35 -2.42 8.47
CA SER A 73 4.28 -2.31 9.47
C SER A 73 2.92 -2.06 8.81
N ILE A 74 2.85 -1.24 7.77
CA ILE A 74 1.64 -1.02 6.96
C ILE A 74 1.17 -2.35 6.36
N ILE A 75 2.07 -3.12 5.75
CA ILE A 75 1.74 -4.43 5.17
C ILE A 75 1.17 -5.38 6.23
N GLU A 76 1.76 -5.44 7.42
CA GLU A 76 1.24 -6.25 8.52
C GLU A 76 -0.16 -5.80 8.97
N GLN A 77 -0.42 -4.49 9.04
CA GLN A 77 -1.78 -4.00 9.32
C GLN A 77 -2.78 -4.43 8.24
N LEU A 78 -2.39 -4.40 6.96
CA LEU A 78 -3.25 -4.79 5.84
C LEU A 78 -3.61 -6.28 5.87
N LYS A 79 -2.71 -7.15 6.35
CA LYS A 79 -3.01 -8.57 6.58
C LYS A 79 -4.07 -8.79 7.65
N GLY A 80 -4.22 -7.85 8.59
CA GLY A 80 -5.24 -7.89 9.63
C GLY A 80 -6.59 -7.26 9.26
N LYS A 81 -6.70 -6.63 8.07
CA LYS A 81 -7.91 -5.91 7.63
C LYS A 81 -8.70 -6.73 6.61
N ALA A 82 -10.02 -6.57 6.64
CA ALA A 82 -10.89 -7.16 5.63
C ALA A 82 -10.60 -6.56 4.23
N PRO A 83 -10.77 -7.34 3.16
CA PRO A 83 -10.65 -6.82 1.79
C PRO A 83 -11.68 -5.72 1.52
N GLU A 84 -11.34 -4.79 0.64
CA GLU A 84 -12.18 -3.60 0.38
C GLU A 84 -12.91 -3.69 -0.97
N GLN A 85 -12.28 -4.23 -2.02
CA GLN A 85 -12.84 -4.19 -3.38
C GLN A 85 -13.64 -5.46 -3.72
N PHE A 86 -13.18 -6.61 -3.24
CA PHE A 86 -13.74 -7.93 -3.44
C PHE A 86 -13.83 -8.67 -2.08
N PRO A 87 -14.74 -8.25 -1.19
CA PRO A 87 -14.78 -8.73 0.21
C PRO A 87 -14.98 -10.24 0.39
N HIS A 88 -15.46 -10.95 -0.63
CA HIS A 88 -15.72 -12.39 -0.59
C HIS A 88 -14.70 -13.22 -1.36
N ALA A 89 -13.72 -12.58 -2.03
CA ALA A 89 -12.74 -13.26 -2.87
C ALA A 89 -11.40 -13.50 -2.17
N PHE A 90 -11.10 -12.73 -1.11
CA PHE A 90 -9.79 -12.73 -0.44
C PHE A 90 -9.96 -12.83 1.08
N GLN A 91 -8.95 -13.34 1.79
CA GLN A 91 -9.01 -13.46 3.24
C GLN A 91 -8.77 -12.11 3.93
N ASN A 92 -7.90 -11.29 3.36
CA ASN A 92 -7.50 -10.00 3.91
C ASN A 92 -7.15 -8.99 2.81
N ARG A 93 -6.98 -7.73 3.21
CA ARG A 93 -6.69 -6.62 2.29
C ARG A 93 -5.33 -6.77 1.60
N TRP A 94 -4.34 -7.38 2.25
CA TRP A 94 -3.03 -7.60 1.63
C TRP A 94 -3.10 -8.61 0.47
N GLU A 95 -3.79 -9.74 0.65
CA GLU A 95 -3.98 -10.74 -0.42
C GLU A 95 -4.70 -10.17 -1.64
N GLU A 96 -5.70 -9.32 -1.41
CA GLU A 96 -6.40 -8.60 -2.47
C GLU A 96 -5.44 -7.71 -3.26
N ILE A 97 -4.63 -6.90 -2.57
CA ILE A 97 -3.64 -6.00 -3.17
C ILE A 97 -2.60 -6.80 -3.98
N ASP A 98 -2.03 -7.85 -3.39
CA ASP A 98 -1.01 -8.70 -4.03
C ASP A 98 -1.54 -9.35 -5.31
N SER A 99 -2.75 -9.91 -5.25
CA SER A 99 -3.41 -10.55 -6.39
C SER A 99 -3.71 -9.57 -7.51
N MET A 100 -4.30 -8.41 -7.19
CA MET A 100 -4.61 -7.37 -8.17
C MET A 100 -3.36 -6.85 -8.87
N THR A 101 -2.32 -6.58 -8.09
CA THR A 101 -1.03 -6.06 -8.59
C THR A 101 -0.39 -7.07 -9.52
N SER A 102 -0.32 -8.34 -9.10
CA SER A 102 0.24 -9.43 -9.90
C SER A 102 -0.50 -9.65 -11.22
N MET A 103 -1.84 -9.58 -11.21
CA MET A 103 -2.65 -9.69 -12.42
C MET A 103 -2.38 -8.53 -13.40
N ASN A 104 -2.35 -7.29 -12.89
CA ASN A 104 -2.10 -6.11 -13.72
C ASN A 104 -0.70 -6.14 -14.33
N LEU A 105 0.33 -6.45 -13.54
CA LEU A 105 1.71 -6.56 -14.05
C LEU A 105 1.86 -7.66 -15.09
N SER A 106 1.17 -8.79 -14.90
CA SER A 106 1.18 -9.90 -15.86
C SER A 106 0.52 -9.49 -17.18
N LEU A 107 -0.62 -8.79 -17.12
CA LEU A 107 -1.30 -8.25 -18.30
C LEU A 107 -0.43 -7.23 -19.04
N ASN A 108 0.23 -6.31 -18.32
CA ASN A 108 1.12 -5.33 -18.92
C ASN A 108 2.32 -6.00 -19.61
N LYS A 109 2.92 -7.03 -18.98
CA LYS A 109 4.01 -7.80 -19.60
C LYS A 109 3.56 -8.56 -20.85
N PHE A 110 2.32 -9.04 -20.87
CA PHE A 110 1.74 -9.69 -22.05
C PHE A 110 1.49 -8.68 -23.18
N ASN A 111 0.92 -7.51 -22.86
CA ASN A 111 0.61 -6.45 -23.84
C ASN A 111 1.85 -5.75 -24.42
N GLN A 112 3.01 -5.88 -23.77
CA GLN A 112 4.29 -5.36 -24.28
C GLN A 112 5.00 -6.30 -25.28
N ARG A 113 4.52 -7.55 -25.44
CA ARG A 113 5.05 -8.52 -26.41
C ARG A 113 4.36 -8.36 -27.76
#